data_AF-A0A945FJB6-F1
#
_entry.id   AF-A0A945FJB6-F1
#
_cell.length_a   1.000
_cell.length_b   1.000
_cell.length_c   1.000
_cell.angle_alpha   90.00
_cell.angle_beta   90.00
_cell.angle_gamma   90.00
#
_symmetry.space_group_name_H-M   'P 1'
#
loop_
_entity.id
_entity.type
_entity.pdbx_description
1 polymer ?
#
loop_
_entity_poly.entity_id
_entity_poly.type
_entity_poly.pdbx_seq_one_letter_code
_entity_poly.pdbx_strand_id
1 'polypeptide(L)'
;GEEKPEWVLKGFKPSSKRTTDPRSYDVGCALDYSVAAVRDWVFSLMEEVANRFDIDGIELNYTRLPACFQRDEVAAGRGMMTGLVRRVRVMLDEVGKKKGRRLLLGARVLADLEGCQKVGLDVPTWVQDRLIDYIAPGDIGFTVFNAQWEAFVQLARAHDCFVYPQIQNYLGYDYRDLVQTADHCRAAVQNMYGAGADGYSTQNYFDVAEYDTLKILQDPDLIATGNRHYIFYPIWGPNSSTQAGYKGDFPYHTEEIILARNKPGVRGGFRFRLCEHLPDVSKMDGKDVISGAMLMCRLSIIQGDEITIDVNGKRIPEESLWYDWEDGPLCCFALDSSLAVYGENELGVTLIKSTIEGTDDIVLREIEVFVKAD
;
A
#
# COMPACT_ATOMS: atom_id res chain seq x y z
N GLY A 1 -26.68 -25.56 8.97
CA GLY A 1 -26.50 -26.01 7.58
C GLY A 1 -25.52 -27.16 7.56
N GLU A 2 -25.52 -27.97 6.50
CA GLU A 2 -24.49 -28.98 6.29
C GLU A 2 -23.11 -28.32 6.15
N GLU A 3 -22.07 -28.93 6.71
CA GLU A 3 -20.69 -28.50 6.50
C GLU A 3 -20.27 -28.72 5.03
N LYS A 4 -19.57 -27.74 4.44
CA LYS A 4 -19.08 -27.75 3.05
C LYS A 4 -17.56 -27.58 2.99
N PRO A 5 -16.76 -28.54 3.50
CA PRO A 5 -15.30 -28.43 3.51
C PRO A 5 -14.67 -28.30 2.12
N GLU A 6 -15.37 -28.75 1.07
CA GLU A 6 -14.98 -28.61 -0.33
C GLU A 6 -15.11 -27.17 -0.87
N TRP A 7 -15.76 -26.27 -0.13
CA TRP A 7 -15.86 -24.84 -0.49
C TRP A 7 -14.68 -24.01 0.02
N VAL A 8 -13.71 -24.62 0.71
CA VAL A 8 -12.64 -23.90 1.41
C VAL A 8 -11.28 -24.19 0.76
N LEU A 9 -10.52 -23.12 0.51
CA LEU A 9 -9.16 -23.22 0.03
C LEU A 9 -8.24 -23.75 1.14
N LYS A 10 -7.82 -25.01 1.01
CA LYS A 10 -6.97 -25.69 2.01
C LYS A 10 -5.57 -25.10 2.13
N GLY A 11 -5.04 -24.51 1.05
CA GLY A 11 -3.69 -23.93 0.99
C GLY A 11 -3.51 -22.60 1.72
N PHE A 12 -4.61 -21.94 2.11
CA PHE A 12 -4.57 -20.64 2.76
C PHE A 12 -4.99 -20.77 4.22
N LYS A 13 -4.03 -20.51 5.11
CA LYS A 13 -4.18 -20.67 6.55
C LYS A 13 -4.24 -19.31 7.25
N PRO A 14 -4.91 -19.23 8.41
CA PRO A 14 -4.95 -18.00 9.19
C PRO A 14 -3.55 -17.50 9.55
N SER A 15 -3.40 -16.18 9.58
CA SER A 15 -2.14 -15.53 9.96
C SER A 15 -2.00 -15.29 11.47
N SER A 16 -3.11 -15.31 12.22
CA SER A 16 -3.13 -15.03 13.66
C SER A 16 -3.74 -16.18 14.45
N LYS A 17 -3.03 -16.61 15.50
CA LYS A 17 -3.53 -17.59 16.49
C LYS A 17 -4.46 -16.95 17.54
N ARG A 18 -4.51 -15.62 17.62
CA ARG A 18 -5.19 -14.90 18.71
C ARG A 18 -6.71 -14.92 18.58
N THR A 19 -7.22 -14.89 17.37
CA THR A 19 -8.66 -14.70 17.09
C THR A 19 -9.27 -15.82 16.24
N THR A 20 -8.45 -16.77 15.79
CA THR A 20 -8.89 -17.78 14.82
C THR A 20 -9.19 -19.10 15.50
N ASP A 21 -10.31 -19.72 15.13
CA ASP A 21 -10.64 -21.09 15.52
C ASP A 21 -9.49 -22.04 15.11
N PRO A 22 -8.93 -22.83 16.04
CA PRO A 22 -7.82 -23.75 15.76
C PRO A 22 -8.07 -24.68 14.56
N ARG A 23 -9.33 -25.07 14.32
CA ARG A 23 -9.69 -25.95 13.18
C ARG A 23 -9.37 -25.34 11.83
N SER A 24 -9.35 -24.00 11.73
CA SER A 24 -9.05 -23.28 10.48
C SER A 24 -7.61 -23.51 10.00
N TYR A 25 -6.70 -23.91 10.88
CA TYR A 25 -5.35 -24.32 10.49
C TYR A 25 -5.35 -25.64 9.72
N ASP A 26 -6.34 -26.50 9.94
CA ASP A 26 -6.47 -27.78 9.22
C ASP A 26 -7.32 -27.61 7.96
N VAL A 27 -8.45 -26.90 8.05
CA VAL A 27 -9.41 -26.81 6.93
C VAL A 27 -9.15 -25.66 5.95
N GLY A 28 -8.51 -24.58 6.39
CA GLY A 28 -8.33 -23.34 5.63
C GLY A 28 -9.25 -22.21 6.09
N CYS A 29 -9.07 -21.01 5.54
CA CYS A 29 -9.81 -19.82 5.99
C CYS A 29 -10.34 -18.92 4.87
N ALA A 30 -10.34 -19.38 3.62
CA ALA A 30 -10.81 -18.64 2.46
C ALA A 30 -11.73 -19.51 1.60
N LEU A 31 -12.74 -18.89 0.95
CA LEU A 31 -13.66 -19.59 0.07
C LEU A 31 -13.03 -19.86 -1.30
N ASP A 32 -13.33 -21.03 -1.87
CA ASP A 32 -12.89 -21.42 -3.21
C ASP A 32 -13.92 -21.00 -4.26
N TYR A 33 -13.65 -19.90 -4.95
CA TYR A 33 -14.51 -19.35 -5.98
C TYR A 33 -14.45 -20.14 -7.29
N SER A 34 -13.66 -21.21 -7.42
CA SER A 34 -13.78 -22.15 -8.55
C SER A 34 -15.10 -22.93 -8.49
N VAL A 35 -15.60 -23.19 -7.28
CA VAL A 35 -16.84 -23.90 -7.02
C VAL A 35 -18.04 -23.00 -7.34
N ALA A 36 -18.86 -23.39 -8.33
CA ALA A 36 -20.02 -22.60 -8.73
C ALA A 36 -20.98 -22.30 -7.57
N ALA A 37 -21.23 -23.29 -6.71
CA ALA A 37 -22.11 -23.13 -5.55
C ALA A 37 -21.61 -22.09 -4.54
N VAL A 38 -20.29 -21.88 -4.41
CA VAL A 38 -19.72 -20.79 -3.59
C VAL A 38 -20.10 -19.44 -4.19
N ARG A 39 -19.92 -19.26 -5.51
CA ARG A 39 -20.27 -18.03 -6.21
C ARG A 39 -21.77 -17.75 -6.14
N ASP A 40 -22.60 -18.78 -6.28
CA ASP A 40 -24.06 -18.67 -6.15
C ASP A 40 -24.49 -18.27 -4.75
N TRP A 41 -23.86 -18.85 -3.72
CA TRP A 41 -24.15 -18.52 -2.33
C TRP A 41 -23.74 -17.08 -1.99
N VAL A 42 -22.51 -16.67 -2.33
CA VAL A 42 -22.03 -15.29 -2.12
C VAL A 42 -22.93 -14.30 -2.88
N PHE A 43 -23.32 -14.61 -4.11
CA PHE A 43 -24.29 -13.82 -4.87
C PHE A 43 -25.63 -13.67 -4.15
N SER A 44 -26.19 -14.75 -3.61
CA SER A 44 -27.49 -14.69 -2.93
C SER A 44 -27.48 -13.78 -1.69
N LEU A 45 -26.33 -13.68 -1.00
CA LEU A 45 -26.19 -12.75 0.13
C LEU A 45 -26.25 -11.30 -0.34
N MET A 46 -25.53 -10.97 -1.41
CA MET A 46 -25.55 -9.63 -2.01
C MET A 46 -26.93 -9.28 -2.55
N GLU A 47 -27.61 -10.22 -3.18
CA GLU A 47 -28.98 -10.07 -3.67
C GLU A 47 -29.98 -9.83 -2.53
N GLU A 48 -29.89 -10.60 -1.44
CA GLU A 48 -30.73 -10.37 -0.26
C GLU A 48 -30.48 -8.95 0.30
N VAL A 49 -29.20 -8.56 0.46
CA VAL A 49 -28.85 -7.25 1.00
C VAL A 49 -29.39 -6.11 0.14
N ALA A 50 -29.22 -6.18 -1.19
CA ALA A 50 -29.71 -5.18 -2.13
C ALA A 50 -31.24 -5.03 -2.14
N ASN A 51 -31.96 -6.14 -2.02
CA ASN A 51 -33.43 -6.14 -2.03
C ASN A 51 -34.04 -5.78 -0.67
N ARG A 52 -33.40 -6.18 0.43
CA ARG A 52 -33.95 -6.06 1.78
C ARG A 52 -33.65 -4.73 2.46
N PHE A 53 -32.49 -4.15 2.19
CA PHE A 53 -32.04 -2.91 2.83
C PHE A 53 -31.98 -1.75 1.84
N ASP A 54 -32.22 -0.53 2.32
CA ASP A 54 -32.06 0.69 1.52
C ASP A 54 -30.59 1.12 1.49
N ILE A 55 -29.79 0.39 0.72
CA ILE A 55 -28.37 0.66 0.50
C ILE A 55 -28.17 1.54 -0.74
N ASP A 56 -27.08 2.30 -0.77
CA ASP A 56 -26.65 3.05 -1.96
C ASP A 56 -25.84 2.18 -2.94
N GLY A 57 -25.31 1.05 -2.49
CA GLY A 57 -24.51 0.16 -3.30
C GLY A 57 -23.86 -0.96 -2.49
N ILE A 58 -23.04 -1.76 -3.17
CA ILE A 58 -22.24 -2.84 -2.60
C ILE A 58 -20.77 -2.58 -2.93
N GLU A 59 -19.88 -2.88 -1.98
CA GLU A 59 -18.44 -2.87 -2.21
C GLU A 59 -17.88 -4.28 -2.00
N LEU A 60 -17.16 -4.79 -3.01
CA LEU A 60 -16.48 -6.08 -2.95
C LEU A 60 -15.11 -5.88 -2.31
N ASN A 61 -14.92 -6.42 -1.11
CA ASN A 61 -13.68 -6.22 -0.35
C ASN A 61 -12.71 -7.40 -0.47
N TYR A 62 -11.76 -7.31 -1.40
CA TYR A 62 -10.72 -8.33 -1.60
C TYR A 62 -9.44 -8.06 -0.79
N THR A 63 -9.39 -6.98 0.02
CA THR A 63 -8.30 -6.76 1.00
C THR A 63 -8.60 -7.41 2.36
N ARG A 64 -9.64 -8.25 2.44
CA ARG A 64 -9.94 -9.16 3.56
C ARG A 64 -9.70 -10.60 3.14
N LEU A 65 -8.42 -10.94 3.00
CA LEU A 65 -7.90 -12.15 2.36
C LEU A 65 -8.15 -12.14 0.84
N PRO A 66 -7.11 -11.89 0.02
CA PRO A 66 -7.27 -11.81 -1.44
C PRO A 66 -7.40 -13.18 -2.12
N ALA A 67 -7.15 -14.28 -1.38
CA ALA A 67 -7.20 -15.63 -1.93
C ALA A 67 -8.63 -16.05 -2.26
N CYS A 68 -8.94 -16.13 -3.56
CA CYS A 68 -10.23 -16.62 -4.06
C CYS A 68 -10.13 -17.95 -4.83
N PHE A 69 -8.92 -18.36 -5.24
CA PHE A 69 -8.67 -19.56 -6.04
C PHE A 69 -7.43 -20.32 -5.54
N GLN A 70 -7.31 -21.60 -5.91
CA GLN A 70 -6.03 -22.30 -5.78
C GLN A 70 -4.96 -21.61 -6.62
N ARG A 71 -3.69 -21.70 -6.20
CA ARG A 71 -2.60 -20.92 -6.81
C ARG A 71 -2.41 -21.23 -8.30
N ASP A 72 -2.56 -22.50 -8.68
CA ASP A 72 -2.47 -23.00 -10.05
C ASP A 72 -3.74 -22.74 -10.88
N GLU A 73 -4.84 -22.35 -10.25
CA GLU A 73 -6.12 -22.06 -10.91
C GLU A 73 -6.42 -20.57 -11.07
N VAL A 74 -5.60 -19.68 -10.48
CA VAL A 74 -5.80 -18.22 -10.52
C VAL A 74 -6.10 -17.70 -11.93
N ALA A 75 -5.32 -18.14 -12.93
CA ALA A 75 -5.46 -17.67 -14.30
C ALA A 75 -6.85 -18.01 -14.90
N ALA A 76 -7.33 -19.24 -14.67
CA ALA A 76 -8.67 -19.66 -15.07
C ALA A 76 -9.76 -18.97 -14.22
N GLY A 77 -9.47 -18.72 -12.94
CA GLY A 77 -10.35 -18.07 -11.98
C GLY A 77 -10.71 -16.62 -12.34
N ARG A 78 -9.82 -15.88 -13.03
CA ARG A 78 -10.08 -14.49 -13.46
C ARG A 78 -11.40 -14.34 -14.22
N GLY A 79 -11.68 -15.25 -15.16
CA GLY A 79 -12.91 -15.25 -15.92
C GLY A 79 -14.13 -15.58 -15.05
N MET A 80 -13.98 -16.50 -14.09
CA MET A 80 -15.04 -16.88 -13.16
C MET A 80 -15.40 -15.74 -12.20
N MET A 81 -14.39 -15.05 -11.65
CA MET A 81 -14.60 -13.88 -10.79
C MET A 81 -15.25 -12.74 -11.56
N THR A 82 -14.76 -12.44 -12.76
CA THR A 82 -15.35 -11.43 -13.64
C THR A 82 -16.81 -11.76 -13.99
N GLY A 83 -17.12 -13.03 -14.20
CA GLY A 83 -18.50 -13.50 -14.38
C GLY A 83 -19.39 -13.20 -13.17
N LEU A 84 -18.89 -13.42 -11.95
CA LEU A 84 -19.61 -13.06 -10.72
C LEU A 84 -19.82 -11.55 -10.62
N VAL A 85 -18.78 -10.73 -10.80
CA VAL A 85 -18.88 -9.26 -10.75
C VAL A 85 -19.91 -8.75 -11.77
N ARG A 86 -19.90 -9.30 -12.99
CA ARG A 86 -20.91 -8.97 -14.02
C ARG A 86 -22.33 -9.32 -13.58
N ARG A 87 -22.52 -10.49 -12.96
CA ARG A 87 -23.84 -10.90 -12.42
C ARG A 87 -24.31 -9.96 -11.32
N VAL A 88 -23.40 -9.51 -10.44
CA VAL A 88 -23.72 -8.53 -9.38
C VAL A 88 -24.12 -7.18 -9.98
N ARG A 89 -23.38 -6.68 -10.98
CA ARG A 89 -23.73 -5.44 -11.68
C ARG A 89 -25.14 -5.49 -12.26
N VAL A 90 -25.49 -6.56 -12.98
CA VAL A 90 -26.83 -6.76 -13.53
C VAL A 90 -27.90 -6.77 -12.44
N MET A 91 -27.67 -7.50 -11.34
CA MET A 91 -28.59 -7.53 -10.20
C MET A 91 -28.82 -6.14 -9.61
N LEU A 92 -27.74 -5.37 -9.38
CA LEU A 92 -27.83 -4.01 -8.84
C LEU A 92 -28.54 -3.04 -9.79
N ASP A 93 -28.40 -3.22 -11.11
CA ASP A 93 -29.12 -2.42 -12.10
C ASP A 93 -30.63 -2.73 -12.07
N GLU A 94 -31.01 -4.00 -11.92
CA GLU A 94 -32.41 -4.40 -11.80
C GLU A 94 -33.05 -3.91 -10.51
N VAL A 95 -32.37 -4.06 -9.37
CA VAL A 95 -32.83 -3.54 -8.08
C VAL A 95 -32.88 -2.01 -8.10
N GLY A 96 -31.86 -1.37 -8.66
CA GLY A 96 -31.80 0.08 -8.80
C GLY A 96 -32.95 0.65 -9.63
N LYS A 97 -33.30 0.01 -10.76
CA LYS A 97 -34.49 0.37 -11.56
C LYS A 97 -35.79 0.33 -10.73
N LYS A 98 -35.96 -0.70 -9.89
CA LYS A 98 -37.14 -0.81 -9.00
C LYS A 98 -37.14 0.30 -7.94
N LYS A 99 -35.96 0.73 -7.48
CA LYS A 99 -35.79 1.82 -6.50
C LYS A 99 -35.73 3.22 -7.13
N GLY A 100 -35.77 3.33 -8.47
CA GLY A 100 -35.67 4.61 -9.18
C GLY A 100 -34.29 5.28 -9.11
N ARG A 101 -33.21 4.55 -8.79
CA ARG A 101 -31.85 5.09 -8.66
C ARG A 101 -30.79 4.06 -9.05
N ARG A 102 -29.61 4.50 -9.53
CA ARG A 102 -28.46 3.61 -9.74
C ARG A 102 -27.88 3.20 -8.39
N LEU A 103 -27.67 1.90 -8.19
CA LEU A 103 -26.92 1.39 -7.04
C LEU A 103 -25.45 1.22 -7.41
N LEU A 104 -24.54 1.65 -6.55
CA LEU A 104 -23.11 1.59 -6.81
C LEU A 104 -22.55 0.16 -6.64
N LEU A 105 -21.56 -0.19 -7.45
CA LEU A 105 -20.70 -1.35 -7.23
C LEU A 105 -19.24 -0.89 -7.16
N GLY A 106 -18.64 -1.02 -5.99
CA GLY A 106 -17.21 -0.73 -5.78
C GLY A 106 -16.39 -2.00 -5.59
N ALA A 107 -15.06 -1.88 -5.70
CA ALA A 107 -14.15 -2.95 -5.34
C ALA A 107 -12.92 -2.42 -4.59
N ARG A 108 -12.64 -2.97 -3.39
CA ARG A 108 -11.32 -2.85 -2.74
C ARG A 108 -10.41 -3.95 -3.23
N VAL A 109 -9.27 -3.57 -3.76
CA VAL A 109 -8.32 -4.48 -4.41
C VAL A 109 -6.90 -4.19 -3.93
N LEU A 110 -5.93 -5.02 -4.35
CA LEU A 110 -4.52 -4.84 -4.00
C LEU A 110 -3.94 -3.55 -4.58
N ALA A 111 -2.80 -3.12 -4.05
CA ALA A 111 -2.20 -1.83 -4.32
C ALA A 111 -1.67 -1.64 -5.76
N ASP A 112 -1.64 -2.70 -6.56
CA ASP A 112 -1.18 -2.67 -7.94
C ASP A 112 -1.97 -3.66 -8.82
N LEU A 113 -2.06 -3.36 -10.13
CA LEU A 113 -2.83 -4.15 -11.08
C LEU A 113 -2.25 -5.55 -11.29
N GLU A 114 -0.92 -5.70 -11.22
CA GLU A 114 -0.26 -7.01 -11.40
C GLU A 114 -0.57 -7.93 -10.22
N GLY A 115 -0.49 -7.43 -8.99
CA GLY A 115 -0.89 -8.08 -7.76
C GLY A 115 -2.35 -8.51 -7.81
N CYS A 116 -3.25 -7.62 -8.27
CA CYS A 116 -4.67 -7.96 -8.50
C CYS A 116 -4.82 -9.17 -9.45
N GLN A 117 -4.11 -9.19 -10.57
CA GLN A 117 -4.14 -10.30 -11.52
C GLN A 117 -3.56 -11.59 -10.94
N LYS A 118 -2.52 -11.51 -10.09
CA LYS A 118 -1.90 -12.65 -9.39
C LYS A 118 -2.82 -13.28 -8.34
N VAL A 119 -3.88 -12.59 -7.91
CA VAL A 119 -4.89 -13.13 -6.99
C VAL A 119 -6.25 -13.38 -7.65
N GLY A 120 -6.34 -13.25 -8.99
CA GLY A 120 -7.51 -13.64 -9.78
C GLY A 120 -8.51 -12.51 -10.02
N LEU A 121 -8.11 -11.26 -9.81
CA LEU A 121 -8.95 -10.07 -10.02
C LEU A 121 -8.55 -9.39 -11.33
N ASP A 122 -9.44 -9.44 -12.33
CA ASP A 122 -9.24 -8.77 -13.62
C ASP A 122 -9.85 -7.37 -13.60
N VAL A 123 -9.23 -6.50 -12.79
CA VAL A 123 -9.67 -5.11 -12.61
C VAL A 123 -9.75 -4.33 -13.92
N PRO A 124 -8.78 -4.45 -14.86
CA PRO A 124 -8.89 -3.80 -16.17
C PRO A 124 -10.20 -4.15 -16.88
N THR A 125 -10.57 -5.43 -16.96
CA THR A 125 -11.83 -5.83 -17.57
C THR A 125 -13.03 -5.27 -16.81
N TRP A 126 -13.01 -5.27 -15.47
CA TRP A 126 -14.14 -4.76 -14.67
C TRP A 126 -14.40 -3.27 -14.92
N VAL A 127 -13.35 -2.48 -15.08
CA VAL A 127 -13.45 -1.05 -15.40
C VAL A 127 -13.86 -0.83 -16.85
N GLN A 128 -13.21 -1.51 -17.80
CA GLN A 128 -13.48 -1.36 -19.23
C GLN A 128 -14.92 -1.73 -19.61
N ASP A 129 -15.42 -2.83 -19.04
CA ASP A 129 -16.81 -3.30 -19.22
C ASP A 129 -17.81 -2.48 -18.36
N ARG A 130 -17.33 -1.48 -17.60
CA ARG A 130 -18.14 -0.63 -16.70
C ARG A 130 -18.93 -1.45 -15.67
N LEU A 131 -18.34 -2.53 -15.16
CA LEU A 131 -18.94 -3.38 -14.15
C LEU A 131 -18.90 -2.74 -12.77
N ILE A 132 -17.93 -1.86 -12.51
CA ILE A 132 -17.76 -1.17 -11.23
C ILE A 132 -17.77 0.34 -11.43
N ASP A 133 -18.26 1.05 -10.43
CA ASP A 133 -18.35 2.50 -10.39
C ASP A 133 -17.10 3.14 -9.75
N TYR A 134 -16.42 2.41 -8.86
CA TYR A 134 -15.15 2.85 -8.28
C TYR A 134 -14.24 1.69 -7.88
N ILE A 135 -12.95 1.99 -7.77
CA ILE A 135 -11.92 1.09 -7.24
C ILE A 135 -11.25 1.76 -6.05
N ALA A 136 -11.01 0.98 -5.00
CA ALA A 136 -10.25 1.40 -3.83
C ALA A 136 -9.00 0.52 -3.69
N PRO A 137 -7.89 0.84 -4.39
CA PRO A 137 -6.69 0.01 -4.34
C PRO A 137 -5.91 0.26 -3.04
N GLY A 138 -5.31 -0.77 -2.44
CA GLY A 138 -4.67 -0.67 -1.13
C GLY A 138 -4.06 -1.97 -0.61
N ASP A 139 -3.54 -1.95 0.62
CA ASP A 139 -2.93 -3.11 1.28
C ASP A 139 -3.90 -3.91 2.16
N ILE A 140 -3.42 -5.02 2.72
CA ILE A 140 -4.11 -5.82 3.73
C ILE A 140 -3.69 -5.33 5.12
N GLY A 141 -4.36 -4.30 5.63
CA GLY A 141 -4.17 -3.81 7.00
C GLY A 141 -3.26 -2.60 7.17
N PHE A 142 -2.61 -2.11 6.10
CA PHE A 142 -1.58 -1.08 6.16
C PHE A 142 -1.76 0.02 5.09
N THR A 143 -1.18 1.19 5.34
CA THR A 143 -1.08 2.29 4.36
C THR A 143 0.19 2.15 3.53
N VAL A 144 0.06 2.25 2.20
CA VAL A 144 1.20 2.16 1.27
C VAL A 144 1.56 3.54 0.75
N PHE A 145 2.61 4.16 1.30
CA PHE A 145 3.08 5.48 0.84
C PHE A 145 3.72 5.43 -0.54
N ASN A 146 4.30 4.28 -0.90
CA ASN A 146 5.08 4.10 -2.14
C ASN A 146 4.29 3.52 -3.32
N ALA A 147 2.98 3.37 -3.19
CA ALA A 147 2.15 2.78 -4.24
C ALA A 147 2.01 3.74 -5.43
N GLN A 148 2.03 3.17 -6.64
CA GLN A 148 1.86 3.89 -7.90
C GLN A 148 0.40 3.78 -8.34
N TRP A 149 -0.41 4.77 -7.99
CA TRP A 149 -1.85 4.76 -8.28
C TRP A 149 -2.19 5.21 -9.71
N GLU A 150 -1.23 5.78 -10.45
CA GLU A 150 -1.45 6.36 -11.78
C GLU A 150 -2.00 5.35 -12.77
N ALA A 151 -1.60 4.08 -12.68
CA ALA A 151 -2.13 3.05 -13.57
C ALA A 151 -3.63 2.83 -13.35
N PHE A 152 -4.10 2.84 -12.09
CA PHE A 152 -5.53 2.80 -11.78
C PHE A 152 -6.23 4.08 -12.24
N VAL A 153 -5.64 5.25 -11.96
CA VAL A 153 -6.22 6.56 -12.34
C VAL A 153 -6.38 6.69 -13.84
N GLN A 154 -5.36 6.32 -14.63
CA GLN A 154 -5.41 6.35 -16.09
C GLN A 154 -6.49 5.41 -16.64
N LEU A 155 -6.55 4.19 -16.12
CA LEU A 155 -7.58 3.21 -16.48
C LEU A 155 -8.99 3.75 -16.15
N ALA A 156 -9.18 4.27 -14.93
CA ALA A 156 -10.49 4.69 -14.46
C ALA A 156 -11.01 5.94 -15.19
N ARG A 157 -10.14 6.94 -15.44
CA ARG A 157 -10.47 8.15 -16.22
C ARG A 157 -10.93 7.84 -17.63
N ALA A 158 -10.43 6.76 -18.25
CA ALA A 158 -10.85 6.35 -19.59
C ALA A 158 -12.26 5.73 -19.63
N HIS A 159 -12.82 5.35 -18.48
CA HIS A 159 -14.02 4.49 -18.40
C HIS A 159 -15.09 4.94 -17.40
N ASP A 160 -15.06 6.21 -16.94
CA ASP A 160 -16.07 6.77 -16.01
C ASP A 160 -16.19 5.94 -14.72
N CYS A 161 -15.02 5.68 -14.13
CA CYS A 161 -14.85 4.99 -12.86
C CYS A 161 -14.00 5.88 -11.96
N PHE A 162 -14.28 5.88 -10.65
CA PHE A 162 -13.52 6.66 -9.67
C PHE A 162 -12.42 5.82 -8.99
N VAL A 163 -11.37 6.49 -8.52
CA VAL A 163 -10.27 5.85 -7.76
C VAL A 163 -10.16 6.47 -6.38
N TYR A 164 -10.28 5.63 -5.35
CA TYR A 164 -10.20 6.00 -3.93
C TYR A 164 -9.18 5.13 -3.20
N PRO A 165 -7.86 5.38 -3.33
CA PRO A 165 -6.84 4.57 -2.68
C PRO A 165 -7.05 4.48 -1.17
N GLN A 166 -6.67 3.36 -0.59
CA GLN A 166 -7.00 3.06 0.80
C GLN A 166 -5.95 3.65 1.75
N ILE A 167 -6.44 4.35 2.78
CA ILE A 167 -5.67 4.72 3.97
C ILE A 167 -6.11 3.87 5.16
N GLN A 168 -5.15 3.38 5.94
CA GLN A 168 -5.36 2.51 7.10
C GLN A 168 -4.56 2.97 8.32
N ASN A 169 -4.92 2.51 9.52
CA ASN A 169 -4.35 3.07 10.74
C ASN A 169 -2.86 2.73 10.98
N TYR A 170 -2.39 1.61 10.42
CA TYR A 170 -1.05 1.07 10.68
C TYR A 170 -0.08 1.26 9.50
N LEU A 171 1.21 1.35 9.83
CA LEU A 171 2.30 1.66 8.89
C LEU A 171 3.05 0.43 8.35
N GLY A 172 2.92 -0.73 9.00
CA GLY A 172 3.54 -1.98 8.54
C GLY A 172 3.38 -3.12 9.54
N TYR A 173 3.70 -4.34 9.12
CA TYR A 173 3.52 -5.59 9.88
C TYR A 173 4.37 -5.63 11.15
N ASP A 174 5.63 -5.23 11.03
CA ASP A 174 6.57 -5.15 12.15
C ASP A 174 6.46 -3.82 12.92
N TYR A 175 5.63 -2.88 12.43
CA TYR A 175 5.38 -1.54 13.01
C TYR A 175 3.91 -1.37 13.44
N ARG A 176 3.24 -2.46 13.84
CA ARG A 176 1.81 -2.45 14.22
C ARG A 176 1.51 -1.74 15.53
N ASP A 177 2.53 -1.50 16.33
CA ASP A 177 2.49 -0.68 17.53
C ASP A 177 2.48 0.82 17.20
N LEU A 178 2.88 1.20 15.98
CA LEU A 178 2.82 2.57 15.48
C LEU A 178 1.50 2.84 14.77
N VAL A 179 0.84 3.92 15.19
CA VAL A 179 -0.39 4.43 14.59
C VAL A 179 -0.07 5.71 13.81
N GLN A 180 -0.78 5.94 12.70
CA GLN A 180 -0.59 7.15 11.92
C GLN A 180 -0.87 8.42 12.74
N THR A 181 0.05 9.39 12.66
CA THR A 181 -0.18 10.75 13.13
C THR A 181 -0.94 11.56 12.07
N ALA A 182 -1.39 12.76 12.43
CA ALA A 182 -1.99 13.67 11.44
C ALA A 182 -1.04 13.96 10.27
N ASP A 183 0.27 14.06 10.53
CA ASP A 183 1.29 14.35 9.52
C ASP A 183 1.50 13.16 8.58
N HIS A 184 1.42 11.92 9.09
CA HIS A 184 1.40 10.71 8.26
C HIS A 184 0.17 10.68 7.35
N CYS A 185 -1.00 10.98 7.89
CA CYS A 185 -2.24 11.03 7.12
C CYS A 185 -2.16 12.07 5.99
N ARG A 186 -1.64 13.27 6.25
CA ARG A 186 -1.45 14.31 5.22
C ARG A 186 -0.53 13.83 4.11
N ALA A 187 0.62 13.26 4.46
CA ALA A 187 1.58 12.74 3.48
C ALA A 187 0.99 11.61 2.61
N ALA A 188 0.30 10.64 3.22
CA ALA A 188 -0.35 9.57 2.48
C ALA A 188 -1.41 10.11 1.51
N VAL A 189 -2.28 11.01 1.97
CA VAL A 189 -3.35 11.61 1.16
C VAL A 189 -2.78 12.53 0.07
N GLN A 190 -1.68 13.26 0.33
CA GLN A 190 -0.96 14.05 -0.67
C GLN A 190 -0.50 13.17 -1.84
N ASN A 191 0.07 11.98 -1.56
CA ASN A 191 0.46 11.04 -2.60
C ASN A 191 -0.73 10.48 -3.38
N MET A 192 -1.89 10.30 -2.74
CA MET A 192 -3.11 9.81 -3.40
C MET A 192 -3.66 10.85 -4.39
N TYR A 193 -3.89 12.08 -3.95
CA TYR A 193 -4.34 13.15 -4.84
C TYR A 193 -3.30 13.51 -5.90
N GLY A 194 -2.02 13.46 -5.53
CA GLY A 194 -0.94 13.73 -6.47
C GLY A 194 -0.78 12.70 -7.58
N ALA A 195 -1.21 11.46 -7.35
CA ALA A 195 -1.36 10.46 -8.41
C ALA A 195 -2.62 10.69 -9.28
N GLY A 196 -3.47 11.64 -8.91
CA GLY A 196 -4.68 12.02 -9.63
C GLY A 196 -5.95 11.28 -9.21
N ALA A 197 -5.95 10.67 -8.02
CA ALA A 197 -7.12 10.00 -7.44
C ALA A 197 -8.28 10.99 -7.18
N ASP A 198 -9.50 10.47 -7.17
CA ASP A 198 -10.74 11.25 -6.98
C ASP A 198 -11.06 11.49 -5.49
N GLY A 199 -10.23 10.94 -4.60
CA GLY A 199 -10.35 10.98 -3.15
C GLY A 199 -9.59 9.81 -2.54
N TYR A 200 -9.96 9.41 -1.33
CA TYR A 200 -9.40 8.23 -0.65
C TYR A 200 -10.47 7.51 0.16
N SER A 201 -10.17 6.27 0.51
CA SER A 201 -11.07 5.43 1.30
C SER A 201 -10.41 5.01 2.61
N THR A 202 -11.12 5.11 3.72
CA THR A 202 -10.61 4.67 5.02
C THR A 202 -10.89 3.18 5.25
N GLN A 203 -9.96 2.48 5.90
CA GLN A 203 -10.18 1.11 6.37
C GLN A 203 -9.44 0.90 7.71
N ASN A 204 -10.05 0.17 8.65
CA ASN A 204 -9.49 -0.07 10.00
C ASN A 204 -9.27 1.18 10.88
N TYR A 205 -9.99 2.27 10.59
CA TYR A 205 -10.16 3.41 11.51
C TYR A 205 -11.48 3.24 12.28
N PHE A 206 -11.41 3.07 13.59
CA PHE A 206 -12.57 2.72 14.42
C PHE A 206 -12.96 3.83 15.39
N ASP A 207 -12.04 4.73 15.75
CA ASP A 207 -12.33 5.86 16.61
C ASP A 207 -12.66 7.10 15.77
N VAL A 208 -13.79 7.74 16.08
CA VAL A 208 -14.28 8.95 15.39
C VAL A 208 -13.26 10.10 15.45
N ALA A 209 -12.46 10.20 16.51
CA ALA A 209 -11.43 11.22 16.64
C ALA A 209 -10.28 11.03 15.62
N GLU A 210 -9.96 9.79 15.25
CA GLU A 210 -8.97 9.49 14.21
C GLU A 210 -9.41 10.02 12.84
N TYR A 211 -10.72 10.25 12.65
CA TYR A 211 -11.25 10.79 11.41
C TYR A 211 -11.16 12.30 11.28
N ASP A 212 -10.93 13.08 12.34
CA ASP A 212 -11.05 14.55 12.22
C ASP A 212 -10.03 15.13 11.24
N THR A 213 -8.80 14.64 11.28
CA THR A 213 -7.80 14.96 10.25
C THR A 213 -8.30 14.47 8.87
N LEU A 214 -8.74 13.21 8.75
CA LEU A 214 -9.21 12.63 7.49
C LEU A 214 -10.54 13.19 6.98
N LYS A 215 -11.27 14.01 7.73
CA LYS A 215 -12.44 14.75 7.21
C LYS A 215 -11.97 16.04 6.56
N ILE A 216 -10.99 16.70 7.16
CA ILE A 216 -10.40 17.95 6.65
C ILE A 216 -9.70 17.69 5.31
N LEU A 217 -8.96 16.59 5.21
CA LEU A 217 -8.19 16.26 4.00
C LEU A 217 -9.04 15.82 2.79
N GLN A 218 -10.38 15.82 2.91
CA GLN A 218 -11.26 15.72 1.75
C GLN A 218 -11.07 16.90 0.80
N ASP A 219 -10.66 18.06 1.34
CA ASP A 219 -10.23 19.20 0.56
C ASP A 219 -8.70 19.13 0.35
N PRO A 220 -8.22 18.89 -0.90
CA PRO A 220 -6.79 18.77 -1.16
C PRO A 220 -6.02 20.06 -0.86
N ASP A 221 -6.66 21.23 -0.90
CA ASP A 221 -6.00 22.51 -0.62
C ASP A 221 -5.61 22.64 0.87
N LEU A 222 -6.25 21.86 1.75
CA LEU A 222 -5.96 21.85 3.20
C LEU A 222 -4.82 20.89 3.58
N ILE A 223 -4.29 20.10 2.64
CA ILE A 223 -3.18 19.18 2.93
C ILE A 223 -1.89 19.98 3.17
N ALA A 224 -1.65 21.02 2.38
CA ALA A 224 -0.42 21.82 2.45
C ALA A 224 -0.33 22.67 3.73
N THR A 225 -1.43 22.90 4.44
CA THR A 225 -1.51 23.80 5.61
C THR A 225 -0.90 23.22 6.89
N GLY A 226 -0.48 21.95 6.88
CA GLY A 226 0.14 21.29 8.02
C GLY A 226 1.23 20.32 7.57
N ASN A 227 2.16 19.98 8.47
CA ASN A 227 3.30 19.13 8.14
C ASN A 227 2.87 17.79 7.53
N ARG A 228 3.76 17.24 6.70
CA ARG A 228 3.58 15.96 6.01
C ARG A 228 4.79 15.10 6.30
N HIS A 229 4.55 13.92 6.84
CA HIS A 229 5.61 12.97 7.18
C HIS A 229 5.40 11.66 6.43
N TYR A 230 6.22 11.45 5.41
CA TYR A 230 6.17 10.29 4.53
C TYR A 230 6.99 9.15 5.14
N ILE A 231 6.40 7.96 5.18
CA ILE A 231 7.01 6.79 5.79
C ILE A 231 7.12 5.67 4.76
N PHE A 232 8.35 5.21 4.50
CA PHE A 232 8.64 4.12 3.58
C PHE A 232 9.25 2.96 4.35
N TYR A 233 8.37 2.09 4.86
CA TYR A 233 8.74 0.88 5.60
C TYR A 233 8.57 -0.37 4.74
N PRO A 234 9.27 -1.48 5.08
CA PRO A 234 8.97 -2.78 4.52
C PRO A 234 7.63 -3.26 5.11
N ILE A 235 6.51 -2.95 4.44
CA ILE A 235 5.15 -3.14 4.98
C ILE A 235 4.91 -4.58 5.48
N TRP A 236 5.53 -5.58 4.88
CA TRP A 236 5.43 -7.00 5.30
C TRP A 236 6.75 -7.58 5.84
N GLY A 237 7.71 -6.73 6.17
CA GLY A 237 9.04 -7.11 6.63
C GLY A 237 9.93 -7.70 5.51
N PRO A 238 11.17 -8.11 5.85
CA PRO A 238 12.05 -8.80 4.91
C PRO A 238 11.44 -10.13 4.46
N ASN A 239 11.53 -10.41 3.16
CA ASN A 239 11.02 -11.64 2.54
C ASN A 239 11.84 -12.87 3.00
N SER A 240 11.60 -13.31 4.23
CA SER A 240 12.30 -14.39 4.91
C SER A 240 11.53 -15.71 4.86
N SER A 241 10.54 -15.85 3.96
CA SER A 241 9.64 -17.01 3.80
C SER A 241 8.73 -17.35 5.00
N THR A 242 8.77 -16.56 6.08
CA THR A 242 7.97 -16.73 7.31
C THR A 242 6.68 -15.92 7.33
N GLN A 243 6.43 -15.10 6.30
CA GLN A 243 5.22 -14.27 6.18
C GLN A 243 3.97 -15.15 6.16
N ALA A 244 3.00 -14.76 6.98
CA ALA A 244 1.86 -15.60 7.30
C ALA A 244 0.95 -15.83 6.08
N GLY A 245 0.84 -17.09 5.65
CA GLY A 245 -0.09 -17.53 4.60
C GLY A 245 0.48 -17.59 3.18
N TYR A 246 1.65 -17.01 2.93
CA TYR A 246 2.23 -16.92 1.58
C TYR A 246 3.73 -17.22 1.65
N LYS A 247 4.09 -18.48 1.40
CA LYS A 247 5.48 -18.95 1.35
C LYS A 247 6.19 -18.38 0.12
N GLY A 248 6.71 -17.15 0.21
CA GLY A 248 7.51 -16.49 -0.85
C GLY A 248 6.73 -16.01 -2.09
N ASP A 249 5.52 -16.53 -2.32
CA ASP A 249 4.64 -16.18 -3.45
C ASP A 249 3.73 -14.96 -3.17
N PHE A 250 3.97 -14.22 -2.09
CA PHE A 250 3.17 -13.01 -1.82
C PHE A 250 3.55 -11.94 -2.84
N PRO A 251 2.61 -11.16 -3.41
CA PRO A 251 2.91 -10.17 -4.45
C PRO A 251 3.72 -8.97 -3.95
N TYR A 252 4.28 -9.05 -2.75
CA TYR A 252 5.06 -7.99 -2.12
C TYR A 252 6.55 -8.33 -2.19
N HIS A 253 7.30 -7.41 -2.75
CA HIS A 253 8.75 -7.38 -2.65
C HIS A 253 9.14 -6.43 -1.52
N THR A 254 10.05 -6.87 -0.65
CA THR A 254 10.63 -5.98 0.36
C THR A 254 11.42 -4.90 -0.38
N GLU A 255 11.04 -3.64 -0.20
CA GLU A 255 11.84 -2.51 -0.67
C GLU A 255 13.00 -2.35 0.32
N GLU A 256 14.23 -2.65 -0.15
CA GLU A 256 15.43 -2.59 0.65
C GLU A 256 16.68 -2.38 -0.22
N ILE A 257 17.71 -1.77 0.37
CA ILE A 257 19.08 -1.80 -0.14
C ILE A 257 19.87 -2.80 0.69
N ILE A 258 20.59 -3.72 0.04
CA ILE A 258 21.57 -4.61 0.66
C ILE A 258 22.91 -4.41 -0.03
N LEU A 259 23.91 -3.91 0.69
CA LEU A 259 25.27 -3.68 0.18
C LEU A 259 26.23 -4.65 0.85
N ALA A 260 26.84 -5.51 0.05
CA ALA A 260 27.82 -6.45 0.55
C ALA A 260 29.14 -5.76 0.88
N ARG A 261 29.63 -5.89 2.12
CA ARG A 261 30.88 -5.26 2.58
C ARG A 261 32.11 -5.73 1.80
N ASN A 262 32.07 -6.97 1.30
CA ASN A 262 33.13 -7.54 0.48
C ASN A 262 33.09 -7.12 -1.00
N LYS A 263 32.10 -6.31 -1.41
CA LYS A 263 31.92 -5.80 -2.78
C LYS A 263 31.61 -4.28 -2.77
N PRO A 264 32.53 -3.44 -2.28
CA PRO A 264 32.38 -2.00 -2.38
C PRO A 264 32.29 -1.53 -3.84
N GLY A 265 31.67 -0.37 -4.05
CA GLY A 265 31.45 0.26 -5.36
C GLY A 265 30.12 -0.12 -6.02
N VAL A 266 29.34 -1.04 -5.44
CA VAL A 266 28.00 -1.37 -5.93
C VAL A 266 26.98 -0.40 -5.34
N ARG A 267 26.19 0.24 -6.20
CA ARG A 267 25.07 1.11 -5.81
C ARG A 267 23.80 0.29 -5.58
N GLY A 268 23.18 0.43 -4.42
CA GLY A 268 21.80 0.02 -4.17
C GLY A 268 20.83 1.19 -4.37
N GLY A 269 19.62 0.91 -4.82
CA GLY A 269 18.56 1.89 -5.01
C GLY A 269 17.34 1.58 -4.14
N PHE A 270 16.75 2.60 -3.56
CA PHE A 270 15.49 2.52 -2.83
C PHE A 270 14.52 3.55 -3.39
N ARG A 271 13.38 3.08 -3.90
CA ARG A 271 12.34 3.94 -4.47
C ARG A 271 11.54 4.61 -3.36
N PHE A 272 11.26 5.90 -3.48
CA PHE A 272 10.34 6.59 -2.60
C PHE A 272 9.50 7.59 -3.40
N ARG A 273 8.20 7.60 -3.14
CA ARG A 273 7.23 8.43 -3.85
C ARG A 273 6.91 9.69 -3.07
N LEU A 274 7.03 10.85 -3.72
CA LEU A 274 6.81 12.15 -3.12
C LEU A 274 6.06 13.08 -4.09
N CYS A 275 4.73 13.20 -3.93
CA CYS A 275 3.91 14.13 -4.70
C CYS A 275 3.93 15.55 -4.10
N GLU A 276 5.13 16.09 -3.92
CA GLU A 276 5.36 17.40 -3.31
C GLU A 276 6.00 18.37 -4.29
N HIS A 277 5.61 19.63 -4.21
CA HIS A 277 6.34 20.73 -4.82
C HIS A 277 7.30 21.31 -3.79
N LEU A 278 8.49 20.70 -3.69
CA LEU A 278 9.52 21.15 -2.75
C LEU A 278 10.05 22.54 -3.12
N PRO A 279 10.49 23.34 -2.12
CA PRO A 279 11.13 24.63 -2.39
C PRO A 279 12.51 24.45 -3.02
N ASP A 280 13.07 25.54 -3.55
CA ASP A 280 14.42 25.57 -4.12
C ASP A 280 15.53 25.33 -3.09
N VAL A 281 15.28 25.65 -1.83
CA VAL A 281 16.23 25.49 -0.73
C VAL A 281 15.50 25.02 0.52
N SER A 282 15.90 23.85 1.02
CA SER A 282 15.50 23.34 2.32
C SER A 282 16.59 23.59 3.37
N LYS A 283 16.21 23.75 4.63
CA LYS A 283 17.13 24.02 5.74
C LYS A 283 16.83 23.11 6.93
N MET A 284 17.89 22.58 7.52
CA MET A 284 17.84 21.73 8.71
C MET A 284 18.88 22.17 9.75
N ASP A 285 18.63 21.80 11.01
CA ASP A 285 19.58 21.86 12.11
C ASP A 285 19.56 20.51 12.85
N GLY A 286 20.60 19.71 12.64
CA GLY A 286 20.61 18.30 13.07
C GLY A 286 19.43 17.52 12.48
N LYS A 287 18.53 17.05 13.35
CA LYS A 287 17.30 16.33 12.96
C LYS A 287 16.05 17.20 12.85
N ASP A 288 16.18 18.51 13.06
CA ASP A 288 15.06 19.44 13.01
C ASP A 288 14.98 20.13 11.65
N VAL A 289 13.79 20.11 11.03
CA VAL A 289 13.53 20.83 9.78
C VAL A 289 13.20 22.28 10.09
N ILE A 290 14.04 23.20 9.63
CA ILE A 290 13.81 24.65 9.77
C ILE A 290 12.77 25.10 8.74
N SER A 291 12.96 24.72 7.47
CA SER A 291 12.08 25.05 6.33
C SER A 291 12.25 24.03 5.19
N GLY A 292 11.19 23.78 4.42
CA GLY A 292 11.22 22.83 3.30
C GLY A 292 11.12 21.39 3.77
N ALA A 293 12.01 20.52 3.29
CA ALA A 293 11.97 19.09 3.57
C ALA A 293 13.34 18.50 3.97
N MET A 294 13.28 17.37 4.66
CA MET A 294 14.44 16.56 5.06
C MET A 294 14.14 15.09 4.77
N LEU A 295 15.13 14.38 4.23
CA LEU A 295 15.12 12.93 4.12
C LEU A 295 15.91 12.33 5.28
N MET A 296 15.36 11.30 5.88
CA MET A 296 15.93 10.51 6.97
C MET A 296 16.05 9.06 6.49
N CYS A 297 17.20 8.44 6.68
CA CYS A 297 17.38 7.03 6.34
C CYS A 297 18.20 6.31 7.40
N ARG A 298 17.75 5.10 7.77
CA ARG A 298 18.47 4.22 8.70
C ARG A 298 19.23 3.16 7.91
N LEU A 299 20.54 3.20 8.01
CA LEU A 299 21.47 2.33 7.29
C LEU A 299 22.27 1.53 8.31
N SER A 300 22.41 0.22 8.23
CA SER A 300 23.25 -0.55 9.18
C SER A 300 24.77 -0.39 8.96
N ILE A 301 25.23 0.84 8.69
CA ILE A 301 26.63 1.23 8.68
C ILE A 301 27.20 1.27 10.10
N ILE A 302 28.51 1.15 10.21
CA ILE A 302 29.23 1.34 11.48
C ILE A 302 30.32 2.39 11.30
N GLN A 303 30.82 2.92 12.41
CA GLN A 303 31.82 3.97 12.38
C GLN A 303 33.08 3.50 11.61
N GLY A 304 33.50 4.30 10.62
CA GLY A 304 34.61 3.98 9.72
C GLY A 304 34.21 3.40 8.37
N ASP A 305 32.93 3.09 8.15
CA ASP A 305 32.41 2.89 6.80
C ASP A 305 32.39 4.21 6.02
N GLU A 306 32.78 4.17 4.75
CA GLU A 306 32.70 5.31 3.83
C GLU A 306 31.62 5.01 2.79
N ILE A 307 30.56 5.82 2.77
CA ILE A 307 29.44 5.68 1.83
C ILE A 307 29.26 6.94 0.98
N THR A 308 28.58 6.80 -0.15
CA THR A 308 28.03 7.95 -0.89
C THR A 308 26.53 7.78 -1.04
N ILE A 309 25.82 8.90 -0.90
CA ILE A 309 24.37 8.98 -1.08
C ILE A 309 24.07 9.86 -2.29
N ASP A 310 23.09 9.46 -3.09
CA ASP A 310 22.52 10.28 -4.16
C ASP A 310 20.99 10.23 -4.13
N VAL A 311 20.35 11.28 -4.63
CA VAL A 311 18.91 11.26 -4.94
C VAL A 311 18.76 11.48 -6.44
N ASN A 312 18.09 10.54 -7.12
CA ASN A 312 17.91 10.58 -8.57
C ASN A 312 19.23 10.75 -9.35
N GLY A 313 20.32 10.11 -8.88
CA GLY A 313 21.66 10.20 -9.47
C GLY A 313 22.43 11.48 -9.13
N LYS A 314 21.85 12.42 -8.37
CA LYS A 314 22.53 13.63 -7.89
C LYS A 314 23.15 13.38 -6.53
N ARG A 315 24.48 13.37 -6.50
CA ARG A 315 25.25 13.09 -5.27
C ARG A 315 25.03 14.16 -4.22
N ILE A 316 24.79 13.71 -2.99
CA ILE A 316 24.73 14.57 -1.81
C ILE A 316 26.17 14.79 -1.31
N PRO A 317 26.61 16.05 -1.11
CA PRO A 317 27.92 16.34 -0.52
C PRO A 317 28.02 15.80 0.90
N GLU A 318 29.19 15.30 1.30
CA GLU A 318 29.41 14.67 2.60
C GLU A 318 29.16 15.65 3.76
N GLU A 319 29.53 16.92 3.57
CA GLU A 319 29.31 18.00 4.53
C GLU A 319 27.82 18.36 4.72
N SER A 320 26.95 17.90 3.82
CA SER A 320 25.49 18.09 3.93
C SER A 320 24.80 16.93 4.64
N LEU A 321 25.53 15.84 4.91
CA LEU A 321 25.02 14.70 5.65
C LEU A 321 25.20 14.92 7.15
N TRP A 322 24.12 14.76 7.89
CA TRP A 322 24.16 14.73 9.34
C TRP A 322 23.90 13.31 9.84
N TYR A 323 24.61 12.90 10.88
CA TYR A 323 24.49 11.57 11.47
C TYR A 323 24.15 11.64 12.95
N ASP A 324 23.12 10.89 13.34
CA ASP A 324 22.89 10.48 14.73
C ASP A 324 23.40 9.05 14.92
N TRP A 325 24.09 8.81 16.02
CA TRP A 325 24.61 7.50 16.38
C TRP A 325 24.03 6.97 17.70
N GLU A 326 23.19 7.75 18.40
CA GLU A 326 22.68 7.37 19.73
C GLU A 326 21.76 6.14 19.68
N ASP A 327 20.80 6.12 18.74
CA ASP A 327 19.83 5.04 18.55
C ASP A 327 20.10 4.22 17.26
N GLY A 328 21.39 4.13 16.90
CA GLY A 328 21.86 3.58 15.64
C GLY A 328 22.02 4.65 14.55
N PRO A 329 22.75 4.32 13.46
CA PRO A 329 23.09 5.23 12.36
C PRO A 329 21.87 5.76 11.61
N LEU A 330 21.37 6.91 12.04
CA LEU A 330 20.40 7.72 11.31
C LEU A 330 21.16 8.75 10.48
N CYS A 331 20.98 8.73 9.17
CA CYS A 331 21.52 9.73 8.26
C CYS A 331 20.40 10.67 7.80
N CYS A 332 20.62 11.98 7.94
CA CYS A 332 19.68 13.02 7.54
C CYS A 332 20.33 14.00 6.56
N PHE A 333 19.56 14.50 5.60
CA PHE A 333 19.96 15.62 4.75
C PHE A 333 18.75 16.39 4.23
N ALA A 334 18.96 17.67 3.92
CA ALA A 334 17.93 18.53 3.35
C ALA A 334 17.53 18.04 1.95
N LEU A 335 16.22 18.02 1.67
CA LEU A 335 15.67 17.60 0.39
C LEU A 335 14.95 18.78 -0.25
N ASP A 336 15.34 19.15 -1.47
CA ASP A 336 14.79 20.30 -2.21
C ASP A 336 14.50 19.95 -3.67
N SER A 337 13.94 20.92 -4.41
CA SER A 337 13.57 20.77 -5.82
C SER A 337 14.75 20.50 -6.76
N SER A 338 15.99 20.76 -6.30
CA SER A 338 17.19 20.44 -7.06
C SER A 338 17.55 18.95 -6.97
N LEU A 339 17.07 18.21 -5.96
CA LEU A 339 17.34 16.79 -5.74
C LEU A 339 16.15 15.90 -6.11
N ALA A 340 14.98 16.20 -5.55
CA ALA A 340 13.77 15.41 -5.74
C ALA A 340 12.84 16.01 -6.78
N VAL A 341 12.06 15.14 -7.43
CA VAL A 341 11.04 15.48 -8.41
C VAL A 341 9.66 15.11 -7.88
N TYR A 342 8.62 15.70 -8.46
CA TYR A 342 7.24 15.32 -8.15
C TYR A 342 6.96 13.90 -8.63
N GLY A 343 6.49 13.03 -7.74
CA GLY A 343 6.17 11.63 -8.02
C GLY A 343 7.30 10.68 -7.60
N GLU A 344 7.77 9.84 -8.51
CA GLU A 344 8.74 8.78 -8.20
C GLU A 344 10.17 9.34 -8.05
N ASN A 345 10.83 8.98 -6.96
CA ASN A 345 12.22 9.29 -6.68
C ASN A 345 12.99 8.03 -6.28
N GLU A 346 14.31 8.07 -6.35
CA GLU A 346 15.18 6.99 -5.90
C GLU A 346 16.32 7.53 -5.03
N LEU A 347 16.49 6.95 -3.84
CA LEU A 347 17.66 7.11 -3.00
C LEU A 347 18.70 6.06 -3.43
N GLY A 348 19.87 6.53 -3.83
CA GLY A 348 21.03 5.70 -4.12
C GLY A 348 22.00 5.68 -2.95
N VAL A 349 22.52 4.50 -2.62
CA VAL A 349 23.58 4.34 -1.62
C VAL A 349 24.66 3.42 -2.17
N THR A 350 25.92 3.85 -2.07
CA THR A 350 27.08 3.06 -2.47
C THR A 350 28.06 2.97 -1.32
N LEU A 351 28.47 1.76 -0.95
CA LEU A 351 29.60 1.55 -0.04
C LEU A 351 30.90 1.78 -0.80
N ILE A 352 31.67 2.78 -0.44
CA ILE A 352 33.00 3.04 -1.01
C ILE A 352 34.05 2.17 -0.35
N LYS A 353 33.96 2.03 0.97
CA LYS A 353 34.91 1.26 1.76
C LYS A 353 34.26 0.79 3.05
N SER A 354 34.42 -0.49 3.36
CA SER A 354 34.04 -1.06 4.65
C SER A 354 35.15 -0.83 5.67
N THR A 355 34.79 -0.57 6.92
CA THR A 355 35.71 -0.74 8.05
C THR A 355 36.05 -2.23 8.25
N ILE A 356 37.18 -2.49 8.92
CA ILE A 356 37.69 -3.85 9.22
C ILE A 356 36.79 -4.56 10.25
N GLU A 357 36.07 -3.79 11.06
CA GLU A 357 35.19 -4.32 12.11
C GLU A 357 33.83 -4.83 11.57
N GLY A 358 33.48 -4.49 10.32
CA GLY A 358 32.18 -4.81 9.73
C GLY A 358 32.15 -6.20 9.10
N THR A 359 31.26 -7.07 9.57
CA THR A 359 31.08 -8.43 9.03
C THR A 359 29.77 -8.60 8.26
N ASP A 360 28.70 -7.94 8.69
CA ASP A 360 27.35 -8.11 8.15
C ASP A 360 27.07 -7.12 7.01
N ASP A 361 26.23 -7.49 6.04
CA ASP A 361 25.86 -6.58 4.95
C ASP A 361 25.22 -5.29 5.48
N ILE A 362 25.43 -4.17 4.77
CA ILE A 362 24.77 -2.90 5.08
C ILE A 362 23.37 -2.93 4.48
N VAL A 363 22.37 -2.72 5.32
CA VAL A 363 20.96 -2.78 4.98
C VAL A 363 20.30 -1.42 5.23
N LEU A 364 19.49 -0.97 4.28
CA LEU A 364 18.53 0.11 4.46
C LEU A 364 17.15 -0.39 4.06
N ARG A 365 16.20 -0.24 4.97
CA ARG A 365 14.78 -0.61 4.79
C ARG A 365 13.82 0.53 5.08
N GLU A 366 14.30 1.54 5.80
CA GLU A 366 13.49 2.61 6.34
C GLU A 366 13.99 3.94 5.78
N ILE A 367 13.12 4.58 5.03
CA ILE A 367 13.26 5.98 4.65
C ILE A 367 12.06 6.74 5.18
N GLU A 368 12.31 7.93 5.69
CA GLU A 368 11.28 8.89 6.05
C GLU A 368 11.58 10.23 5.35
N VAL A 369 10.53 10.95 4.93
CA VAL A 369 10.67 12.31 4.42
C VAL A 369 9.74 13.21 5.21
N PHE A 370 10.29 14.18 5.91
CA PHE A 370 9.51 15.20 6.61
C PHE A 370 9.45 16.47 5.77
N VAL A 371 8.25 16.96 5.50
CA VAL A 371 7.99 18.23 4.82
C VAL A 371 7.28 19.16 5.79
N LYS A 372 7.93 20.27 6.11
CA LYS A 372 7.38 21.29 6.98
C LYS A 372 6.38 22.15 6.23
N ALA A 373 5.26 22.48 6.85
CA ALA A 373 4.36 23.49 6.32
C ALA A 373 4.98 24.89 6.44
N ASP A 374 4.68 25.75 5.46
CA ASP A 374 5.20 27.12 5.37
C ASP A 374 4.69 28.04 6.50
#